data_AF-A0A836P379-F1
#
_entry.id   AF-A0A836P379-F1
#
_cell.length_a   1.000
_cell.length_b   1.000
_cell.length_c   1.000
_cell.angle_alpha   90.00
_cell.angle_beta   90.00
_cell.angle_gamma   90.00
#
_symmetry.space_group_name_H-M   'P 1'
#
loop_
_entity.id
_entity.type
_entity.pdbx_description
1 polymer ?
#
loop_
_entity_poly.entity_id
_entity_poly.type
_entity_poly.pdbx_seq_one_letter_code
_entity_poly.pdbx_strand_id
1 'polypeptide(L)'
;VMLKTGTPPRIDGRTLDYSVMVEQPGDDPLPVMSFMGQVSDHPRQVSCWITQTTEQTHEIIRNALHRSPLYSGQIEGIGPRYCPSIEDKVVRFAEKTSHQIFVEPEGLEVAEIYPNGISTSLPFDVQLALVRSIHGFANAHITRPGYAIEYDFFDPRGLKASLETKAVGGLFFAGQINGTTGYEEAAAQGLLAGLNAARHVQGLPAWSPRRDEAYLGVLVDDLITHGTTEPYRMFTSRAEYRLQLREDNADARLTGVGHEMGLVDNARWARFSAKQEAVQRETARLSALWATPGNALGREVADALGVTVSRETNVLDLIKRPELNYATLMRVPTLGPGVDDAQVAEQVEISVKYAGYLDRQRDDIARQQRHETTPIPDGFDYAVVRGLSIEVRQKLERVRPQHIGQAQRIPGMTPAAISLLLVHLERARRSRVA
;
A
#
# COMPACT_ATOMS: atom_id res chain seq x y z
N VAL A 1 -21.89 -13.44 -1.26
CA VAL A 1 -21.28 -12.86 -2.48
C VAL A 1 -20.05 -13.70 -2.75
N MET A 2 -19.86 -14.19 -3.98
CA MET A 2 -18.61 -14.85 -4.37
C MET A 2 -17.70 -13.82 -5.04
N LEU A 3 -16.39 -14.04 -4.94
CA LEU A 3 -15.40 -13.22 -5.61
C LEU A 3 -14.72 -14.03 -6.72
N LYS A 4 -14.22 -13.30 -7.72
CA LYS A 4 -13.49 -13.89 -8.84
C LYS A 4 -12.12 -13.24 -9.00
N THR A 5 -11.09 -14.06 -9.20
CA THR A 5 -9.77 -13.61 -9.66
C THR A 5 -9.33 -14.42 -10.89
N GLY A 6 -8.59 -13.78 -11.79
CA GLY A 6 -8.11 -14.40 -13.03
C GLY A 6 -6.60 -14.31 -13.16
N THR A 7 -6.00 -15.26 -13.87
CA THR A 7 -4.56 -15.32 -14.15
C THR A 7 -4.32 -15.49 -15.66
N PRO A 8 -3.23 -14.94 -16.22
CA PRO A 8 -2.92 -15.10 -17.63
C PRO A 8 -2.46 -16.53 -17.96
N PRO A 9 -2.44 -16.93 -19.23
CA PRO A 9 -1.70 -18.11 -19.66
C PRO A 9 -0.21 -17.97 -19.36
N ARG A 10 0.48 -19.09 -19.10
CA ARG A 10 1.94 -19.15 -19.03
C ARG A 10 2.51 -19.51 -20.38
N ILE A 11 3.60 -18.85 -20.75
CA ILE A 11 4.19 -18.94 -22.09
C ILE A 11 5.62 -19.45 -21.99
N ASP A 12 6.04 -20.31 -22.91
CA ASP A 12 7.44 -20.68 -23.06
C ASP A 12 8.22 -19.51 -23.68
N GLY A 13 9.05 -18.83 -22.88
CA GLY A 13 9.83 -17.67 -23.28
C GLY A 13 10.75 -17.93 -24.46
N ARG A 14 11.18 -19.17 -24.70
CA ARG A 14 12.03 -19.53 -25.86
C ARG A 14 11.30 -19.39 -27.20
N THR A 15 9.97 -19.28 -27.16
CA THR A 15 9.12 -19.15 -28.35
C THR A 15 8.72 -17.70 -28.64
N LEU A 16 9.22 -16.75 -27.84
CA LEU A 16 8.97 -15.33 -27.99
C LEU A 16 10.07 -14.65 -28.82
N ASP A 17 9.67 -13.68 -29.63
CA ASP A 17 10.59 -12.79 -30.33
C ASP A 17 10.76 -11.50 -29.53
N TYR A 18 11.80 -11.46 -28.71
CA TYR A 18 12.14 -10.29 -27.89
C TYR A 18 12.69 -9.12 -28.71
N SER A 19 13.14 -9.33 -29.96
CA SER A 19 13.76 -8.27 -30.78
C SER A 19 12.79 -7.16 -31.18
N VAL A 20 11.48 -7.47 -31.13
CA VAL A 20 10.40 -6.53 -31.42
C VAL A 20 9.75 -5.95 -30.15
N MET A 21 10.29 -6.25 -28.96
CA MET A 21 9.79 -5.76 -27.68
C MET A 21 10.72 -4.69 -27.10
N VAL A 22 10.20 -3.88 -26.18
CA VAL A 22 11.02 -2.89 -25.46
C VAL A 22 11.54 -3.51 -24.17
N GLU A 23 12.85 -3.61 -24.02
CA GLU A 23 13.46 -4.07 -22.77
C GLU A 23 13.23 -3.05 -21.64
N GLN A 24 12.90 -3.56 -20.46
CA GLN A 24 12.76 -2.78 -19.23
C GLN A 24 13.66 -3.41 -18.14
N PRO A 25 14.90 -2.90 -17.99
CA PRO A 25 15.76 -3.31 -16.89
C PRO A 25 15.26 -2.77 -15.55
N GLY A 26 15.77 -3.32 -14.45
CA GLY A 26 15.57 -2.78 -13.11
C GLY A 26 16.31 -1.45 -12.88
N ASP A 27 16.07 -0.84 -11.74
CA ASP A 27 16.67 0.44 -11.36
C ASP A 27 18.18 0.35 -11.08
N ASP A 28 18.90 1.44 -11.32
CA ASP A 28 20.29 1.65 -10.91
C ASP A 28 20.39 3.01 -10.18
N PRO A 29 20.68 3.03 -8.86
CA PRO A 29 21.06 1.91 -8.00
C PRO A 29 19.90 0.97 -7.63
N LEU A 30 20.21 -0.30 -7.36
CA LEU A 30 19.22 -1.32 -7.02
C LEU A 30 18.56 -1.05 -5.64
N PRO A 31 17.23 -0.95 -5.55
CA PRO A 31 16.52 -0.77 -4.29
C PRO A 31 16.47 -2.07 -3.48
N VAL A 32 16.47 -1.96 -2.15
CA VAL A 32 16.39 -3.10 -1.22
C VAL A 32 15.10 -3.01 -0.41
N MET A 33 14.26 -4.04 -0.45
CA MET A 33 12.97 -4.06 0.25
C MET A 33 13.09 -4.08 1.78
N SER A 34 14.05 -4.84 2.31
CA SER A 34 14.26 -4.99 3.75
C SER A 34 15.24 -3.96 4.27
N PHE A 35 14.90 -3.26 5.36
CA PHE A 35 15.84 -2.40 6.09
C PHE A 35 17.07 -3.14 6.64
N MET A 36 17.07 -4.48 6.65
CA MET A 36 18.21 -5.30 7.04
C MET A 36 19.01 -5.82 5.84
N GLY A 37 18.42 -5.81 4.64
CA GLY A 37 19.02 -6.40 3.44
C GLY A 37 20.15 -5.56 2.87
N GLN A 38 20.84 -6.15 1.91
CA GLN A 38 21.91 -5.54 1.14
C GLN A 38 21.76 -5.92 -0.34
N VAL A 39 22.28 -5.08 -1.24
CA VAL A 39 22.25 -5.35 -2.69
C VAL A 39 22.98 -6.67 -3.04
N SER A 40 24.02 -7.02 -2.26
CA SER A 40 24.74 -8.30 -2.41
C SER A 40 23.87 -9.54 -2.13
N ASP A 41 22.76 -9.39 -1.42
CA ASP A 41 21.83 -10.48 -1.14
C ASP A 41 20.92 -10.76 -2.36
N HIS A 42 20.90 -9.86 -3.35
CA HIS A 42 20.00 -9.97 -4.48
C HIS A 42 20.45 -11.09 -5.44
N PRO A 43 19.49 -11.83 -6.02
CA PRO A 43 19.79 -12.69 -7.15
C PRO A 43 20.29 -11.87 -8.35
N ARG A 44 20.81 -12.57 -9.37
CA ARG A 44 21.09 -11.95 -10.67
C ARG A 44 19.82 -11.25 -11.18
N GLN A 45 19.95 -9.96 -11.48
CA GLN A 45 18.85 -9.18 -12.04
C GLN A 45 18.63 -9.56 -13.51
N VAL A 46 17.37 -9.59 -13.92
CA VAL A 46 16.94 -9.85 -15.29
C VAL A 46 15.92 -8.79 -15.69
N SER A 47 15.91 -8.42 -16.97
CA SER A 47 14.95 -7.46 -17.49
C SER A 47 13.57 -8.09 -17.64
N CYS A 48 12.54 -7.25 -17.52
CA CYS A 48 11.24 -7.52 -18.13
C CYS A 48 11.22 -6.97 -19.56
N TRP A 49 10.19 -7.30 -20.32
CA TRP A 49 9.95 -6.67 -21.63
C TRP A 49 8.54 -6.11 -21.71
N ILE A 50 8.36 -5.11 -22.55
CA ILE A 50 7.08 -4.46 -22.81
C ILE A 50 6.67 -4.75 -24.25
N THR A 51 5.45 -5.27 -24.38
CA THR A 51 4.77 -5.44 -25.67
C THR A 51 3.33 -4.93 -25.54
N GLN A 52 2.52 -5.13 -26.57
CA GLN A 52 1.15 -4.66 -26.60
C GLN A 52 0.23 -5.54 -27.45
N THR A 53 -1.06 -5.53 -27.10
CA THR A 53 -2.11 -6.14 -27.94
C THR A 53 -2.30 -5.35 -29.24
N THR A 54 -2.91 -5.99 -30.23
CA THR A 54 -3.30 -5.38 -31.51
C THR A 54 -4.81 -5.24 -31.63
N GLU A 55 -5.29 -4.49 -32.64
CA GLU A 55 -6.71 -4.47 -33.01
C GLU A 55 -7.24 -5.88 -33.32
N GLN A 56 -6.44 -6.69 -34.02
CA GLN A 56 -6.74 -8.11 -34.28
C GLN A 56 -6.94 -8.89 -32.97
N THR A 57 -6.11 -8.63 -31.95
CA THR A 57 -6.28 -9.25 -30.62
C THR A 57 -7.65 -8.91 -30.04
N HIS A 58 -8.08 -7.66 -30.18
CA HIS A 58 -9.38 -7.22 -29.67
C HIS A 58 -10.54 -7.81 -30.47
N GLU A 59 -10.41 -7.96 -31.78
CA GLU A 59 -11.40 -8.63 -32.63
C GLU A 59 -11.60 -10.10 -32.22
N ILE A 60 -10.50 -10.84 -32.00
CA ILE A 60 -10.54 -12.23 -31.51
C ILE A 60 -11.33 -12.30 -30.20
N ILE A 61 -11.05 -11.39 -29.27
CA ILE A 61 -11.73 -11.31 -27.98
C ILE A 61 -13.21 -10.98 -28.16
N ARG A 62 -13.56 -9.92 -28.93
CA ARG A 62 -14.94 -9.48 -29.16
C ARG A 62 -15.80 -10.59 -29.77
N ASN A 63 -15.27 -11.30 -30.76
CA ASN A 63 -15.96 -12.42 -31.41
C ASN A 63 -16.19 -13.60 -30.45
N ALA A 64 -15.36 -13.74 -29.41
CA ALA A 64 -15.44 -14.82 -28.44
C ALA A 64 -16.11 -14.43 -27.10
N LEU A 65 -16.58 -13.19 -26.92
CA LEU A 65 -17.14 -12.71 -25.65
C LEU A 65 -18.29 -13.59 -25.14
N HIS A 66 -19.17 -14.05 -26.03
CA HIS A 66 -20.30 -14.93 -25.69
C HIS A 66 -19.87 -16.28 -25.10
N ARG A 67 -18.60 -16.68 -25.30
CA ARG A 67 -18.00 -17.92 -24.77
C ARG A 67 -17.24 -17.69 -23.45
N SER A 68 -17.07 -16.44 -23.03
CA SER A 68 -16.44 -16.14 -21.75
C SER A 68 -17.41 -16.52 -20.62
N PRO A 69 -16.97 -17.30 -19.61
CA PRO A 69 -17.78 -17.57 -18.42
C PRO A 69 -18.27 -16.31 -17.70
N LEU A 70 -17.55 -15.18 -17.82
CA LEU A 70 -17.96 -13.86 -17.32
C LEU A 70 -19.23 -13.34 -17.96
N TYR A 71 -19.32 -13.45 -19.29
CA TYR A 71 -20.39 -12.83 -20.08
C TYR A 71 -21.52 -13.81 -20.41
N SER A 72 -21.25 -15.11 -20.35
CA SER A 72 -22.26 -16.17 -20.48
C SER A 72 -23.07 -16.41 -19.20
N GLY A 73 -22.71 -15.76 -18.09
CA GLY A 73 -23.39 -15.88 -16.80
C GLY A 73 -23.06 -17.16 -16.03
N GLN A 74 -22.01 -17.90 -16.43
CA GLN A 74 -21.53 -19.08 -15.69
C GLN A 74 -20.75 -18.72 -14.43
N ILE A 75 -20.15 -17.52 -14.42
CA ILE A 75 -19.49 -16.92 -13.25
C ILE A 75 -20.42 -15.84 -12.71
N GLU A 76 -20.82 -15.97 -11.46
CA GLU A 76 -21.64 -14.99 -10.72
C GLU A 76 -20.77 -14.04 -9.88
N GLY A 77 -19.54 -14.45 -9.59
CA GLY A 77 -18.59 -13.73 -8.75
C GLY A 77 -18.11 -12.43 -9.37
N ILE A 78 -18.04 -11.39 -8.54
CA ILE A 78 -17.62 -10.06 -8.96
C ILE A 78 -16.08 -10.01 -9.03
N GLY A 79 -15.56 -9.68 -10.21
CA GLY A 79 -14.13 -9.46 -10.44
C GLY A 79 -13.67 -8.04 -10.08
N PRO A 80 -12.36 -7.80 -9.94
CA PRO A 80 -11.83 -6.49 -9.59
C PRO A 80 -12.01 -5.48 -10.73
N ARG A 81 -12.55 -4.30 -10.43
CA ARG A 81 -12.78 -3.22 -11.41
C ARG A 81 -11.49 -2.67 -12.02
N TYR A 82 -10.40 -2.68 -11.27
CA TYR A 82 -9.15 -2.01 -11.63
C TYR A 82 -8.08 -2.93 -12.20
N CYS A 83 -8.18 -4.24 -11.96
CA CYS A 83 -7.36 -5.26 -12.61
C CYS A 83 -8.26 -6.26 -13.37
N PRO A 84 -9.13 -5.80 -14.29
CA PRO A 84 -10.06 -6.69 -14.96
C PRO A 84 -9.31 -7.63 -15.91
N SER A 85 -9.95 -8.74 -16.27
CA SER A 85 -9.48 -9.63 -17.32
C SER A 85 -9.40 -8.90 -18.66
N ILE A 86 -8.58 -9.39 -19.59
CA ILE A 86 -8.39 -8.75 -20.89
C ILE A 86 -9.71 -8.63 -21.68
N GLU A 87 -10.58 -9.64 -21.59
CA GLU A 87 -11.91 -9.57 -22.18
C GLU A 87 -12.78 -8.42 -21.63
N ASP A 88 -12.63 -8.10 -20.34
CA ASP A 88 -13.38 -7.01 -19.69
C ASP A 88 -12.71 -5.65 -19.92
N LYS A 89 -11.38 -5.60 -20.03
CA LYS A 89 -10.66 -4.39 -20.51
C LYS A 89 -11.10 -3.97 -21.90
N VAL A 90 -11.19 -4.91 -22.85
CA VAL A 90 -11.58 -4.62 -24.24
C VAL A 90 -13.02 -4.11 -24.34
N VAL A 91 -13.93 -4.57 -23.48
CA VAL A 91 -15.32 -4.08 -23.44
C VAL A 91 -15.41 -2.71 -22.78
N ARG A 92 -14.74 -2.51 -21.63
CA ARG A 92 -14.83 -1.26 -20.86
C ARG A 92 -14.09 -0.09 -21.51
N PHE A 93 -13.00 -0.38 -22.22
CA PHE A 93 -12.14 0.61 -22.88
C PHE A 93 -12.14 0.36 -24.40
N ALA A 94 -13.32 0.27 -24.99
CA ALA A 94 -13.51 -0.09 -26.39
C ALA A 94 -12.88 0.91 -27.37
N GLU A 95 -12.65 2.14 -26.93
CA GLU A 95 -11.96 3.20 -27.67
C GLU A 95 -10.44 2.99 -27.81
N LYS A 96 -9.85 2.14 -26.96
CA LYS A 96 -8.41 1.84 -27.03
C LYS A 96 -8.14 0.79 -28.10
N THR A 97 -7.21 1.09 -29.00
CA THR A 97 -6.76 0.18 -30.05
C THR A 97 -5.69 -0.80 -29.56
N SER A 98 -5.12 -0.58 -28.38
CA SER A 98 -4.03 -1.36 -27.80
C SER A 98 -4.02 -1.30 -26.27
N HIS A 99 -3.49 -2.36 -25.65
CA HIS A 99 -3.23 -2.50 -24.23
C HIS A 99 -1.80 -3.00 -24.03
N GLN A 100 -1.05 -2.33 -23.15
CA GLN A 100 0.30 -2.73 -22.78
C GLN A 100 0.31 -4.05 -22.00
N ILE A 101 1.35 -4.85 -22.23
CA ILE A 101 1.62 -6.12 -21.56
C ILE A 101 3.07 -6.10 -21.08
N PHE A 102 3.28 -6.46 -19.82
CA PHE A 102 4.62 -6.78 -19.32
C PHE A 102 4.88 -8.27 -19.48
N VAL A 103 6.06 -8.59 -19.99
CA VAL A 103 6.55 -9.94 -20.27
C VAL A 103 7.56 -10.24 -19.18
N GLU A 104 7.13 -10.92 -18.13
CA GLU A 104 7.87 -11.07 -16.87
C GLU A 104 8.41 -12.51 -16.74
N PRO A 105 9.73 -12.71 -16.54
CA PRO A 105 10.28 -14.02 -16.20
C PRO A 105 9.71 -14.55 -14.88
N GLU A 106 9.26 -15.81 -14.83
CA GLU A 106 8.83 -16.43 -13.55
C GLU A 106 10.01 -16.88 -12.67
N GLY A 107 11.23 -16.95 -13.22
CA GLY A 107 12.43 -17.28 -12.46
C GLY A 107 13.69 -17.31 -13.32
N LEU A 108 14.84 -17.49 -12.68
CA LEU A 108 16.15 -17.44 -13.35
C LEU A 108 16.48 -18.69 -14.17
N GLU A 109 15.91 -19.84 -13.79
CA GLU A 109 16.22 -21.16 -14.34
C GLU A 109 15.01 -21.79 -15.04
N VAL A 110 13.89 -21.06 -15.12
CA VAL A 110 12.67 -21.52 -15.80
C VAL A 110 12.44 -20.70 -17.05
N ALA A 111 11.94 -21.36 -18.10
CA ALA A 111 11.57 -20.69 -19.34
C ALA A 111 10.14 -20.13 -19.32
N GLU A 112 9.35 -20.38 -18.26
CA GLU A 112 7.99 -19.85 -18.17
C GLU A 112 8.00 -18.33 -17.99
N ILE A 113 7.16 -17.67 -18.78
CA ILE A 113 6.92 -16.23 -18.77
C ILE A 113 5.49 -15.97 -18.32
N TYR A 114 5.34 -14.96 -17.46
CA TYR A 114 4.08 -14.38 -17.02
C TYR A 114 3.76 -13.13 -17.88
N PRO A 115 2.79 -13.19 -18.81
CA PRO A 115 2.39 -12.02 -19.59
C PRO A 115 1.37 -11.20 -18.80
N ASN A 116 1.87 -10.34 -17.92
CA ASN A 116 1.08 -9.48 -17.07
C ASN A 116 0.26 -8.48 -17.91
N GLY A 117 -1.06 -8.53 -17.74
CA GLY A 117 -2.01 -7.69 -18.48
C GLY A 117 -3.08 -8.48 -19.22
N ILE A 118 -2.84 -9.78 -19.49
CA ILE A 118 -3.75 -10.66 -20.25
C ILE A 118 -4.42 -11.77 -19.45
N SER A 119 -4.71 -11.54 -18.16
CA SER A 119 -5.56 -12.45 -17.37
C SER A 119 -6.88 -12.71 -18.10
N THR A 120 -7.30 -13.97 -18.21
CA THR A 120 -8.48 -14.33 -19.01
C THR A 120 -9.18 -15.58 -18.49
N SER A 121 -10.45 -15.70 -18.84
CA SER A 121 -11.27 -16.91 -18.66
C SER A 121 -11.81 -17.46 -19.98
N LEU A 122 -11.32 -16.95 -21.12
CA LEU A 122 -11.72 -17.42 -22.45
C LEU A 122 -11.32 -18.88 -22.69
N PRO A 123 -12.03 -19.63 -23.56
CA PRO A 123 -11.64 -20.98 -23.96
C PRO A 123 -10.22 -21.04 -24.54
N PHE A 124 -9.55 -22.18 -24.36
CA PHE A 124 -8.13 -22.34 -24.72
C PHE A 124 -7.82 -22.06 -26.20
N ASP A 125 -8.70 -22.46 -27.13
CA ASP A 125 -8.55 -22.17 -28.56
C ASP A 125 -8.50 -20.66 -28.84
N VAL A 126 -9.32 -19.88 -28.13
CA VAL A 126 -9.35 -18.42 -28.20
C VAL A 126 -8.11 -17.83 -27.54
N GLN A 127 -7.68 -18.39 -26.40
CA GLN A 127 -6.42 -17.98 -25.76
C GLN A 127 -5.22 -18.16 -26.68
N LEU A 128 -5.13 -19.28 -27.40
CA LEU A 128 -4.05 -19.50 -28.34
C LEU A 128 -4.06 -18.47 -29.47
N ALA A 129 -5.23 -18.17 -30.02
CA ALA A 129 -5.39 -17.16 -31.07
C ALA A 129 -5.02 -15.74 -30.58
N LEU A 130 -5.54 -15.33 -29.41
CA LEU A 130 -5.29 -13.99 -28.85
C LEU A 130 -3.83 -13.81 -28.42
N VAL A 131 -3.19 -14.86 -27.90
CA VAL A 131 -1.79 -14.81 -27.51
C VAL A 131 -0.92 -14.63 -28.75
N ARG A 132 -1.18 -15.38 -29.82
CA ARG A 132 -0.39 -15.31 -31.06
C ARG A 132 -0.61 -14.05 -31.89
N SER A 133 -1.64 -13.26 -31.61
CA SER A 133 -1.85 -11.96 -32.25
C SER A 133 -1.10 -10.79 -31.57
N ILE A 134 -0.43 -11.03 -30.44
CA ILE A 134 0.37 -10.03 -29.72
C ILE A 134 1.74 -9.86 -30.39
N HIS A 135 2.26 -8.64 -30.40
CA HIS A 135 3.58 -8.36 -30.96
C HIS A 135 4.68 -9.17 -30.25
N GLY A 136 5.47 -9.92 -31.02
CA GLY A 136 6.52 -10.82 -30.52
C GLY A 136 6.04 -12.19 -30.05
N PHE A 137 4.73 -12.47 -30.10
CA PHE A 137 4.14 -13.73 -29.62
C PHE A 137 3.60 -14.62 -30.76
N ALA A 138 3.90 -14.31 -32.02
CA ALA A 138 3.34 -15.03 -33.18
C ALA A 138 3.49 -16.56 -33.12
N ASN A 139 4.61 -17.04 -32.57
CA ASN A 139 4.91 -18.46 -32.39
C ASN A 139 4.80 -18.94 -30.94
N ALA A 140 4.23 -18.12 -30.06
CA ALA A 140 4.14 -18.41 -28.63
C ALA A 140 3.52 -19.79 -28.37
N HIS A 141 4.18 -20.54 -27.50
CA HIS A 141 3.71 -21.81 -26.97
C HIS A 141 3.16 -21.60 -25.55
N ILE A 142 1.86 -21.84 -25.37
CA ILE A 142 1.22 -21.78 -24.07
C ILE A 142 1.56 -23.06 -23.29
N THR A 143 2.27 -22.94 -22.17
CA THR A 143 2.60 -24.06 -21.27
C THR A 143 1.46 -24.33 -20.29
N ARG A 144 0.73 -23.30 -19.88
CA ARG A 144 -0.45 -23.41 -19.00
C ARG A 144 -1.55 -22.45 -19.47
N PRO A 145 -2.81 -22.89 -19.60
CA PRO A 145 -3.91 -22.00 -19.96
C PRO A 145 -4.18 -20.99 -18.85
N GLY A 146 -4.56 -19.77 -19.25
CA GLY A 146 -5.15 -18.80 -18.35
C GLY A 146 -6.50 -19.29 -17.86
N TYR A 147 -6.87 -18.89 -16.65
CA TYR A 147 -8.13 -19.30 -16.06
C TYR A 147 -8.59 -18.27 -15.04
N ALA A 148 -9.80 -18.48 -14.54
CA ALA A 148 -10.28 -17.79 -13.37
C ALA A 148 -10.77 -18.75 -12.30
N ILE A 149 -10.71 -18.29 -11.06
CA ILE A 149 -11.20 -18.98 -9.89
C ILE A 149 -12.29 -18.15 -9.23
N GLU A 150 -13.38 -18.81 -8.89
CA GLU A 150 -14.40 -18.29 -7.98
C GLU A 150 -14.20 -18.91 -6.61
N TYR A 151 -14.39 -18.10 -5.57
CA TYR A 151 -14.19 -18.54 -4.21
C TYR A 151 -15.13 -17.80 -3.25
N ASP A 152 -15.44 -18.50 -2.17
CA ASP A 152 -16.13 -17.92 -1.03
C ASP A 152 -15.20 -17.01 -0.24
N PHE A 153 -15.77 -15.93 0.30
CA PHE A 153 -15.11 -15.06 1.26
C PHE A 153 -16.10 -14.64 2.34
N PHE A 154 -15.58 -14.25 3.49
CA PHE A 154 -16.38 -13.72 4.58
C PHE A 154 -16.34 -12.20 4.55
N ASP A 155 -17.50 -11.56 4.76
CA ASP A 155 -17.58 -10.11 4.84
C ASP A 155 -16.69 -9.60 5.99
N PRO A 156 -15.62 -8.82 5.69
CA PRO A 156 -14.64 -8.42 6.70
C PRO A 156 -15.23 -7.47 7.75
N ARG A 157 -16.44 -6.91 7.56
CA ARG A 157 -17.16 -6.17 8.61
C ARG A 157 -17.52 -7.04 9.81
N GLY A 158 -17.49 -8.36 9.65
CA GLY A 158 -17.61 -9.34 10.72
C GLY A 158 -16.36 -9.45 11.62
N LEU A 159 -15.28 -8.73 11.31
CA LEU A 159 -14.03 -8.73 12.07
C LEU A 159 -13.88 -7.48 12.93
N LYS A 160 -13.12 -7.60 14.01
CA LYS A 160 -12.57 -6.50 14.79
C LYS A 160 -11.33 -5.92 14.10
N ALA A 161 -10.81 -4.79 14.60
CA ALA A 161 -9.58 -4.20 14.08
C ALA A 161 -8.36 -5.12 14.29
N SER A 162 -8.44 -6.01 15.27
CA SER A 162 -7.44 -7.05 15.52
C SER A 162 -7.45 -8.21 14.52
N LEU A 163 -8.41 -8.22 13.58
CA LEU A 163 -8.77 -9.32 12.68
C LEU A 163 -9.38 -10.55 13.38
N GLU A 164 -9.68 -10.44 14.68
CA GLU A 164 -10.50 -11.42 15.39
C GLU A 164 -11.95 -11.34 14.91
N THR A 165 -12.62 -12.47 14.75
CA THR A 165 -14.04 -12.46 14.40
C THR A 165 -14.89 -11.91 15.55
N LYS A 166 -15.94 -11.16 15.22
CA LYS A 166 -16.93 -10.68 16.20
C LYS A 166 -17.83 -11.80 16.71
N ALA A 167 -18.00 -12.86 15.93
CA ALA A 167 -18.91 -13.97 16.23
C ALA A 167 -18.29 -15.03 17.15
N VAL A 168 -16.99 -15.31 16.98
CA VAL A 168 -16.27 -16.35 17.73
C VAL A 168 -14.97 -15.75 18.26
N GLY A 169 -14.88 -15.62 19.58
CA GLY A 169 -13.64 -15.19 20.25
C GLY A 169 -12.50 -16.18 19.99
N GLY A 170 -11.29 -15.66 19.78
CA GLY A 170 -10.08 -16.46 19.51
C GLY A 170 -9.95 -16.98 18.07
N LEU A 171 -10.94 -16.74 17.19
CA LEU A 171 -10.85 -17.05 15.76
C LEU A 171 -10.42 -15.80 14.98
N PHE A 172 -9.40 -15.93 14.11
CA PHE A 172 -8.85 -14.82 13.32
C PHE A 172 -8.83 -15.18 11.84
N PHE A 173 -9.20 -14.23 10.98
CA PHE A 173 -9.14 -14.40 9.52
C PHE A 173 -8.14 -13.43 8.89
N ALA A 174 -7.37 -13.89 7.91
CA ALA A 174 -6.38 -13.09 7.21
C ALA A 174 -6.23 -13.51 5.73
N GLY A 175 -6.03 -12.53 4.85
CA GLY A 175 -5.77 -12.76 3.43
C GLY A 175 -7.03 -12.89 2.60
N GLN A 176 -6.99 -13.71 1.56
CA GLN A 176 -8.04 -13.77 0.54
C GLN A 176 -9.43 -14.12 1.09
N ILE A 177 -9.48 -14.84 2.21
CA ILE A 177 -10.72 -15.14 2.94
C ILE A 177 -11.48 -13.88 3.42
N ASN A 178 -10.77 -12.75 3.59
CA ASN A 178 -11.33 -11.44 3.94
C ASN A 178 -11.71 -10.60 2.72
N GLY A 179 -11.62 -11.17 1.51
CA GLY A 179 -11.95 -10.50 0.26
C GLY A 179 -10.84 -9.61 -0.32
N THR A 180 -9.59 -9.72 0.16
CA THR A 180 -8.43 -9.08 -0.50
C THR A 180 -7.87 -9.94 -1.62
N THR A 181 -7.15 -9.33 -2.57
CA THR A 181 -6.36 -10.06 -3.57
C THR A 181 -4.99 -9.41 -3.73
N GLY A 182 -3.93 -10.17 -3.44
CA GLY A 182 -2.55 -9.68 -3.42
C GLY A 182 -1.78 -10.33 -2.28
N TYR A 183 -0.48 -10.55 -2.50
CA TYR A 183 0.37 -11.24 -1.54
C TYR A 183 0.68 -10.34 -0.35
N GLU A 184 0.87 -9.05 -0.62
CA GLU A 184 1.22 -8.01 0.33
C GLU A 184 0.07 -7.77 1.31
N GLU A 185 -1.17 -7.64 0.80
CA GLU A 185 -2.37 -7.51 1.63
C GLU A 185 -2.56 -8.74 2.53
N ALA A 186 -2.34 -9.94 1.98
CA ALA A 186 -2.51 -11.17 2.72
C ALA A 186 -1.42 -11.35 3.79
N ALA A 187 -0.16 -11.10 3.46
CA ALA A 187 0.97 -11.17 4.38
C ALA A 187 0.82 -10.16 5.53
N ALA A 188 0.40 -8.92 5.23
CA ALA A 188 0.22 -7.88 6.24
C ALA A 188 -0.92 -8.22 7.21
N GLN A 189 -2.05 -8.74 6.69
CA GLN A 189 -3.13 -9.26 7.52
C GLN A 189 -2.68 -10.48 8.35
N GLY A 190 -1.92 -11.40 7.75
CA GLY A 190 -1.39 -12.59 8.41
C GLY A 190 -0.49 -12.24 9.60
N LEU A 191 0.39 -11.26 9.43
CA LEU A 191 1.24 -10.73 10.51
C LEU A 191 0.39 -10.20 11.67
N LEU A 192 -0.63 -9.39 11.37
CA LEU A 192 -1.50 -8.79 12.39
C LEU A 192 -2.35 -9.85 13.10
N ALA A 193 -2.97 -10.76 12.35
CA ALA A 193 -3.79 -11.84 12.88
C ALA A 193 -2.95 -12.80 13.75
N GLY A 194 -1.76 -13.19 13.29
CA GLY A 194 -0.86 -14.05 14.05
C GLY A 194 -0.38 -13.41 15.35
N LEU A 195 0.00 -12.13 15.30
CA LEU A 195 0.35 -11.35 16.49
C LEU A 195 -0.82 -11.32 17.49
N ASN A 196 -2.02 -10.98 17.03
CA ASN A 196 -3.16 -10.86 17.93
C ASN A 196 -3.68 -12.21 18.45
N ALA A 197 -3.52 -13.29 17.69
CA ALA A 197 -3.77 -14.64 18.16
C ALA A 197 -2.83 -15.01 19.32
N ALA A 198 -1.53 -14.73 19.20
CA ALA A 198 -0.57 -14.95 20.27
C ALA A 198 -0.90 -14.10 21.52
N ARG A 199 -1.24 -12.82 21.33
CA ARG A 199 -1.64 -11.91 22.41
C ARG A 199 -2.92 -12.37 23.11
N HIS A 200 -3.89 -12.87 22.35
CA HIS A 200 -5.14 -13.41 22.91
C HIS A 200 -4.88 -14.59 23.85
N VAL A 201 -4.03 -15.55 23.45
CA VAL A 201 -3.65 -16.69 24.29
C VAL A 201 -2.91 -16.25 25.56
N GLN A 202 -2.12 -15.17 25.46
CA GLN A 202 -1.39 -14.58 26.59
C GLN A 202 -2.24 -13.66 27.48
N GLY A 203 -3.53 -13.46 27.15
CA GLY A 203 -4.40 -12.51 27.87
C GLY A 203 -3.97 -11.04 27.73
N LEU A 204 -3.20 -10.71 26.69
CA LEU A 204 -2.75 -9.35 26.40
C LEU A 204 -3.77 -8.62 25.51
N PRO A 205 -3.89 -7.28 25.62
CA PRO A 205 -4.74 -6.49 24.74
C PRO A 205 -4.30 -6.63 23.28
N ALA A 206 -5.24 -6.79 22.36
CA ALA A 206 -4.92 -6.80 20.93
C ALA A 206 -4.29 -5.47 20.48
N TRP A 207 -3.46 -5.53 19.44
CA TRP A 207 -2.88 -4.37 18.80
C TRP A 207 -3.40 -4.23 17.37
N SER A 208 -3.57 -2.99 16.92
CA SER A 208 -3.87 -2.68 15.53
C SER A 208 -3.29 -1.30 15.23
N PRO A 209 -2.45 -1.15 14.19
CA PRO A 209 -1.90 0.15 13.85
C PRO A 209 -3.03 1.06 13.36
N ARG A 210 -2.94 2.35 13.69
CA ARG A 210 -3.90 3.33 13.15
C ARG A 210 -3.63 3.61 11.67
N ARG A 211 -4.63 4.20 11.02
CA ARG A 211 -4.53 4.63 9.62
C ARG A 211 -3.42 5.65 9.39
N ASP A 212 -3.13 6.53 10.36
CA ASP A 212 -2.06 7.53 10.29
C ASP A 212 -0.67 6.94 10.59
N GLU A 213 -0.59 5.68 11.02
CA GLU A 213 0.67 5.03 11.39
C GLU A 213 1.17 4.05 10.34
N ALA A 214 0.28 3.36 9.63
CA ALA A 214 0.67 2.37 8.63
C ALA A 214 -0.40 2.13 7.56
N TYR A 215 0.05 1.77 6.35
CA TYR A 215 -0.84 1.21 5.32
C TYR A 215 -1.53 -0.09 5.75
N LEU A 216 -0.93 -0.87 6.67
CA LEU A 216 -1.62 -2.00 7.33
C LEU A 216 -2.86 -1.53 8.10
N GLY A 217 -2.79 -0.39 8.78
CA GLY A 217 -3.96 0.19 9.47
C GLY A 217 -5.03 0.67 8.48
N VAL A 218 -4.61 1.28 7.36
CA VAL A 218 -5.52 1.67 6.27
C VAL A 218 -6.23 0.46 5.66
N LEU A 219 -5.48 -0.59 5.32
CA LEU A 219 -5.99 -1.85 4.77
C LEU A 219 -7.09 -2.42 5.66
N VAL A 220 -6.78 -2.59 6.95
CA VAL A 220 -7.69 -3.23 7.90
C VAL A 220 -8.91 -2.36 8.14
N ASP A 221 -8.74 -1.05 8.38
CA ASP A 221 -9.85 -0.13 8.62
C ASP A 221 -10.79 -0.04 7.41
N ASP A 222 -10.27 0.03 6.18
CA ASP A 222 -11.10 0.01 4.97
C ASP A 222 -11.94 -1.28 4.90
N LEU A 223 -11.30 -2.45 5.08
CA LEU A 223 -11.98 -3.74 5.04
C LEU A 223 -13.09 -3.85 6.08
N ILE A 224 -12.81 -3.57 7.36
CA ILE A 224 -13.80 -3.75 8.44
C ILE A 224 -14.87 -2.65 8.47
N THR A 225 -14.65 -1.52 7.80
CA THR A 225 -15.58 -0.37 7.80
C THR A 225 -16.47 -0.38 6.56
N HIS A 226 -15.87 -0.52 5.39
CA HIS A 226 -16.59 -0.49 4.11
C HIS A 226 -17.12 -1.88 3.73
N GLY A 227 -16.44 -2.94 4.17
CA GLY A 227 -16.58 -4.26 3.58
C GLY A 227 -15.95 -4.28 2.19
N THR A 228 -16.22 -5.34 1.42
CA THR A 228 -15.83 -5.36 0.02
C THR A 228 -16.87 -6.04 -0.86
N THR A 229 -17.12 -5.47 -2.04
CA THR A 229 -18.03 -6.01 -3.06
C THR A 229 -17.28 -6.58 -4.27
N GLU A 230 -15.97 -6.38 -4.31
CA GLU A 230 -15.02 -6.91 -5.29
C GLU A 230 -13.72 -7.24 -4.54
N PRO A 231 -12.73 -7.91 -5.15
CA PRO A 231 -11.48 -8.15 -4.45
C PRO A 231 -10.74 -6.84 -4.14
N TYR A 232 -10.52 -6.55 -2.85
CA TYR A 232 -9.84 -5.34 -2.40
C TYR A 232 -8.35 -5.37 -2.78
N ARG A 233 -7.83 -4.22 -3.24
CA ARG A 233 -6.41 -3.99 -3.56
C ARG A 233 -5.94 -2.65 -3.02
N MET A 234 -4.75 -2.59 -2.43
CA MET A 234 -4.22 -1.40 -1.75
C MET A 234 -4.06 -0.18 -2.64
N PHE A 235 -3.77 -0.34 -3.94
CA PHE A 235 -3.63 0.81 -4.82
C PHE A 235 -4.94 1.59 -5.02
N THR A 236 -6.09 0.98 -4.71
CA THR A 236 -7.40 1.66 -4.73
C THR A 236 -7.70 2.41 -3.43
N SER A 237 -6.90 2.15 -2.39
CA SER A 237 -7.06 2.79 -1.09
C SER A 237 -6.79 4.28 -1.16
N ARG A 238 -7.55 5.04 -0.38
CA ARG A 238 -7.28 6.46 -0.14
C ARG A 238 -6.63 6.59 1.22
N ALA A 239 -5.32 6.40 1.28
CA ALA A 239 -4.56 6.88 2.43
C ALA A 239 -4.54 8.41 2.40
N GLU A 240 -5.11 9.04 3.42
CA GLU A 240 -5.14 10.50 3.59
C GLU A 240 -3.76 11.04 4.00
N TYR A 241 -2.92 10.18 4.58
CA TYR A 241 -1.64 10.52 5.18
C TYR A 241 -0.41 10.06 4.37
N ARG A 242 -0.49 10.09 3.03
CA ARG A 242 0.55 9.53 2.13
C ARG A 242 1.96 10.08 2.37
N LEU A 243 2.07 11.36 2.74
CA LEU A 243 3.37 11.98 3.00
C LEU A 243 4.02 11.46 4.28
N GLN A 244 3.24 11.04 5.27
CA GLN A 244 3.72 10.39 6.48
C GLN A 244 3.96 8.89 6.27
N LEU A 245 3.11 8.23 5.48
CA LEU A 245 3.12 6.79 5.21
C LEU A 245 3.96 6.41 4.00
N ARG A 246 5.27 6.69 4.06
CA ARG A 246 6.20 6.39 2.96
C ARG A 246 6.94 5.08 3.18
N GLU A 247 7.47 4.49 2.11
CA GLU A 247 8.30 3.29 2.23
C GLU A 247 9.57 3.54 3.07
N ASP A 248 10.23 4.68 2.86
CA ASP A 248 11.55 5.00 3.42
C ASP A 248 11.58 5.09 4.96
N ASN A 249 10.43 5.38 5.58
CA ASN A 249 10.30 5.62 7.01
C ASN A 249 9.44 4.58 7.75
N ALA A 250 9.12 3.45 7.11
CA ALA A 250 8.30 2.41 7.73
C ALA A 250 8.96 1.82 8.99
N ASP A 251 10.29 1.72 9.00
CA ASP A 251 11.07 1.30 10.17
C ASP A 251 10.92 2.29 11.34
N ALA A 252 11.03 3.60 11.08
CA ALA A 252 10.84 4.66 12.08
C ALA A 252 9.44 4.67 12.68
N ARG A 253 8.43 4.27 11.90
CA ARG A 253 7.04 4.20 12.36
C ARG A 253 6.74 2.94 13.16
N LEU A 254 7.31 1.78 12.81
CA LEU A 254 6.82 0.48 13.30
C LEU A 254 7.86 -0.38 14.03
N THR A 255 9.17 -0.12 13.90
CA THR A 255 10.20 -0.99 14.52
C THR A 255 10.14 -0.96 16.04
N GLY A 256 9.95 0.21 16.65
CA GLY A 256 9.78 0.33 18.10
C GLY A 256 8.60 -0.47 18.62
N VAL A 257 7.45 -0.34 17.96
CA VAL A 257 6.23 -1.10 18.29
C VAL A 257 6.46 -2.61 18.14
N GLY A 258 7.12 -3.03 17.04
CA GLY A 258 7.48 -4.43 16.83
C GLY A 258 8.44 -4.98 17.88
N HIS A 259 9.36 -4.16 18.39
CA HIS A 259 10.29 -4.56 19.46
C HIS A 259 9.57 -4.72 20.80
N GLU A 260 8.71 -3.78 21.18
CA GLU A 260 7.86 -3.89 22.38
C GLU A 260 6.99 -5.15 22.37
N MET A 261 6.62 -5.65 21.18
CA MET A 261 5.83 -6.86 20.98
C MET A 261 6.65 -8.14 20.77
N GLY A 262 7.98 -8.06 20.81
CA GLY A 262 8.87 -9.22 20.63
C GLY A 262 8.97 -9.76 19.20
N LEU A 263 8.54 -9.00 18.19
CA LEU A 263 8.65 -9.37 16.77
C LEU A 263 9.97 -8.91 16.12
N VAL A 264 10.61 -7.91 16.72
CA VAL A 264 11.89 -7.36 16.26
C VAL A 264 13.00 -7.91 17.14
N ASP A 265 13.94 -8.62 16.52
CA ASP A 265 15.13 -9.13 17.19
C ASP A 265 16.14 -8.03 17.56
N ASN A 266 17.12 -8.38 18.39
CA ASN A 266 18.13 -7.46 18.89
C ASN A 266 19.04 -6.90 17.78
N ALA A 267 19.29 -7.66 16.72
CA ALA A 267 20.17 -7.21 15.63
C ALA A 267 19.49 -6.11 14.79
N ARG A 268 18.20 -6.31 14.48
CA ARG A 268 17.36 -5.31 13.81
C ARG A 268 17.14 -4.09 14.70
N TRP A 269 16.89 -4.29 16.00
CA TRP A 269 16.77 -3.18 16.94
C TRP A 269 18.05 -2.34 16.99
N ALA A 270 19.22 -2.98 17.12
CA ALA A 270 20.50 -2.28 17.14
C ALA A 270 20.77 -1.48 15.86
N ARG A 271 20.52 -2.06 14.67
CA ARG A 271 20.65 -1.35 13.39
C ARG A 271 19.72 -0.15 13.32
N PHE A 272 18.46 -0.33 13.71
CA PHE A 272 17.46 0.74 13.74
C PHE A 272 17.88 1.88 14.67
N SER A 273 18.27 1.56 15.92
CA SER A 273 18.71 2.57 16.89
C SER A 273 19.94 3.33 16.41
N ALA A 274 20.94 2.64 15.84
CA ALA A 274 22.14 3.28 15.30
C ALA A 274 21.80 4.23 14.14
N LYS A 275 20.91 3.82 13.22
CA LYS A 275 20.42 4.68 12.13
C LYS A 275 19.71 5.92 12.69
N GLN A 276 18.79 5.77 13.64
CA GLN A 276 18.05 6.90 14.23
C GLN A 276 18.98 7.88 14.93
N GLU A 277 19.95 7.39 15.69
CA GLU A 277 20.95 8.24 16.35
C GLU A 277 21.81 9.00 15.32
N ALA A 278 22.24 8.32 14.25
CA ALA A 278 23.01 8.95 13.18
C ALA A 278 22.21 10.05 12.46
N VAL A 279 20.92 9.82 12.16
CA VAL A 279 20.03 10.82 11.57
C VAL A 279 19.90 12.04 12.49
N GLN A 280 19.67 11.81 13.79
CA GLN A 280 19.54 12.89 14.77
C GLN A 280 20.83 13.69 14.91
N ARG A 281 21.97 13.02 15.02
CA ARG A 281 23.28 13.65 15.12
C ARG A 281 23.61 14.50 13.90
N GLU A 282 23.35 13.99 12.70
CA GLU A 282 23.62 14.73 11.47
C GLU A 282 22.67 15.90 11.28
N THR A 283 21.38 15.71 11.59
CA THR A 283 20.39 16.79 11.60
C THR A 283 20.81 17.90 12.56
N ALA A 284 21.26 17.55 13.77
CA ALA A 284 21.73 18.51 14.77
C ALA A 284 23.02 19.24 14.31
N ARG A 285 23.97 18.51 13.71
CA ARG A 285 25.22 19.08 13.17
C ARG A 285 24.91 20.14 12.12
N LEU A 286 24.10 19.81 11.12
CA LEU A 286 23.73 20.75 10.06
C LEU A 286 22.86 21.90 10.59
N SER A 287 21.99 21.63 11.56
CA SER A 287 21.17 22.65 12.22
C SER A 287 21.97 23.64 13.08
N ALA A 288 23.18 23.27 13.53
CA ALA A 288 24.03 24.17 14.31
C ALA A 288 24.81 25.16 13.44
N LEU A 289 24.87 24.94 12.13
CA LEU A 289 25.67 25.73 11.19
C LEU A 289 24.81 26.76 10.45
N TRP A 290 25.37 27.95 10.28
CA TRP A 290 24.68 29.09 9.65
C TRP A 290 25.51 29.66 8.52
N ALA A 291 24.90 29.79 7.35
CA ALA A 291 25.48 30.46 6.20
C ALA A 291 24.83 31.85 6.07
N THR A 292 25.66 32.88 5.90
CA THR A 292 25.20 34.25 5.61
C THR A 292 25.95 34.77 4.38
N PRO A 293 25.43 35.78 3.66
CA PRO A 293 26.11 36.32 2.48
C PRO A 293 27.57 36.76 2.76
N GLY A 294 27.88 37.14 4.00
CA GLY A 294 29.17 37.72 4.39
C GLY A 294 30.08 36.82 5.23
N ASN A 295 29.66 35.63 5.65
CA ASN A 295 30.51 34.74 6.45
C ASN A 295 31.32 33.76 5.57
N ALA A 296 32.30 33.09 6.19
CA ALA A 296 33.18 32.16 5.47
C ALA A 296 32.40 31.03 4.80
N LEU A 297 31.45 30.44 5.52
CA LEU A 297 30.64 29.32 5.03
C LEU A 297 29.74 29.72 3.86
N GLY A 298 29.11 30.89 3.89
CA GLY A 298 28.26 31.35 2.78
C GLY A 298 29.05 31.61 1.49
N ARG A 299 30.31 32.08 1.60
CA ARG A 299 31.22 32.18 0.46
C ARG A 299 31.62 30.81 -0.08
N GLU A 300 31.98 29.89 0.82
CA GLU A 300 32.39 28.54 0.43
C GLU A 300 31.26 27.76 -0.26
N VAL A 301 30.01 27.92 0.21
CA VAL A 301 28.82 27.39 -0.45
C VAL A 301 28.66 27.97 -1.86
N ALA A 302 28.84 29.28 -2.03
CA ALA A 302 28.75 29.92 -3.35
C ALA A 302 29.87 29.44 -4.29
N ASP A 303 31.10 29.34 -3.79
CA ASP A 303 32.27 28.92 -4.57
C ASP A 303 32.18 27.44 -4.98
N ALA A 304 31.77 26.56 -4.06
CA ALA A 304 31.71 25.12 -4.31
C ALA A 304 30.48 24.70 -5.12
N LEU A 305 29.33 25.35 -4.90
CA LEU A 305 28.03 24.90 -5.43
C LEU A 305 27.42 25.87 -6.46
N GLY A 306 27.97 27.08 -6.62
CA GLY A 306 27.38 28.12 -7.47
C GLY A 306 26.09 28.72 -6.91
N VAL A 307 25.79 28.50 -5.63
CA VAL A 307 24.53 28.91 -4.98
C VAL A 307 24.77 30.07 -4.03
N THR A 308 24.28 31.26 -4.39
CA THR A 308 24.40 32.44 -3.53
C THR A 308 23.48 32.35 -2.31
N VAL A 309 24.05 32.59 -1.14
CA VAL A 309 23.30 32.75 0.11
C VAL A 309 22.87 34.21 0.21
N SER A 310 21.56 34.50 0.04
CA SER A 310 21.02 35.87 0.02
C SER A 310 20.62 36.42 1.39
N ARG A 311 20.40 35.55 2.36
CA ARG A 311 20.08 35.87 3.76
C ARG A 311 20.66 34.81 4.68
N GLU A 312 20.75 35.15 5.96
CA GLU A 312 21.08 34.18 7.00
C GLU A 312 20.16 32.95 6.90
N THR A 313 20.76 31.78 6.69
CA THR A 313 20.06 30.52 6.48
C THR A 313 20.79 29.42 7.21
N ASN A 314 20.03 28.58 7.90
CA ASN A 314 20.53 27.35 8.48
C ASN A 314 21.06 26.41 7.38
N VAL A 315 22.19 25.74 7.58
CA VAL A 315 22.75 24.86 6.56
C VAL A 315 21.79 23.73 6.19
N LEU A 316 21.06 23.18 7.17
CA LEU A 316 20.05 22.17 6.92
C LEU A 316 18.95 22.70 5.97
N ASP A 317 18.51 23.95 6.16
CA ASP A 317 17.48 24.58 5.32
C ASP A 317 17.94 24.84 3.88
N LEU A 318 19.25 24.84 3.59
CA LEU A 318 19.73 24.94 2.21
C LEU A 318 19.27 23.76 1.36
N ILE A 319 19.11 22.57 1.95
CA ILE A 319 18.61 21.36 1.27
C ILE A 319 17.17 21.55 0.73
N LYS A 320 16.40 22.52 1.27
CA LYS A 320 15.05 22.82 0.76
C LYS A 320 15.07 23.47 -0.63
N ARG A 321 16.23 23.98 -1.08
CA ARG A 321 16.36 24.55 -2.43
C ARG A 321 16.31 23.42 -3.46
N PRO A 322 15.49 23.52 -4.52
CA PRO A 322 15.33 22.45 -5.51
C PRO A 322 16.63 21.98 -6.17
N GLU A 323 17.60 22.88 -6.32
CA GLU A 323 18.91 22.62 -6.90
C GLU A 323 19.90 21.94 -5.94
N LEU A 324 19.55 21.76 -4.67
CA LEU A 324 20.39 21.17 -3.64
C LEU A 324 19.84 19.84 -3.11
N ASN A 325 20.77 18.95 -2.79
CA ASN A 325 20.54 17.69 -2.09
C ASN A 325 21.66 17.47 -1.07
N TYR A 326 21.52 16.47 -0.20
CA TYR A 326 22.50 16.20 0.86
C TYR A 326 23.89 15.94 0.27
N ALA A 327 23.98 15.08 -0.75
CA ALA A 327 25.24 14.73 -1.41
C ALA A 327 25.97 15.97 -2.00
N THR A 328 25.22 16.86 -2.63
CA THR A 328 25.76 18.10 -3.21
C THR A 328 26.26 19.04 -2.12
N LEU A 329 25.52 19.18 -1.02
CA LEU A 329 25.90 20.02 0.11
C LEU A 329 27.20 19.52 0.78
N MET A 330 27.41 18.20 0.85
CA MET A 330 28.62 17.59 1.41
C MET A 330 29.88 17.77 0.54
N ARG A 331 29.77 18.37 -0.65
CA ARG A 331 30.93 18.79 -1.46
C ARG A 331 31.60 20.06 -0.95
N VAL A 332 30.94 20.82 -0.08
CA VAL A 332 31.51 22.00 0.58
C VAL A 332 32.53 21.50 1.64
N PRO A 333 33.82 21.85 1.55
CA PRO A 333 34.86 21.30 2.42
C PRO A 333 34.58 21.43 3.93
N THR A 334 34.01 22.55 4.39
CA THR A 334 33.65 22.73 5.82
C THR A 334 32.43 21.89 6.25
N LEU A 335 31.59 21.46 5.31
CA LEU A 335 30.39 20.65 5.61
C LEU A 335 30.66 19.15 5.45
N GLY A 336 31.52 18.79 4.50
CA GLY A 336 31.90 17.41 4.21
C GLY A 336 33.04 16.87 5.07
N PRO A 337 33.29 15.55 5.02
CA PRO A 337 32.42 14.55 4.39
C PRO A 337 31.10 14.38 5.15
N GLY A 338 30.07 13.88 4.45
CA GLY A 338 28.79 13.53 5.06
C GLY A 338 28.83 12.19 5.81
N VAL A 339 27.65 11.70 6.20
CA VAL A 339 27.49 10.35 6.74
C VAL A 339 27.74 9.29 5.67
N ASP A 340 28.38 8.18 6.06
CA ASP A 340 28.68 7.07 5.14
C ASP A 340 27.44 6.23 4.79
N ASP A 341 26.46 6.17 5.70
CA ASP A 341 25.22 5.41 5.50
C ASP A 341 24.24 6.20 4.61
N ALA A 342 24.03 5.70 3.40
CA ALA A 342 23.12 6.30 2.42
C ALA A 342 21.67 6.44 2.95
N GLN A 343 21.19 5.52 3.80
CA GLN A 343 19.85 5.63 4.39
C GLN A 343 19.77 6.78 5.40
N VAL A 344 20.88 7.08 6.09
CA VAL A 344 20.94 8.22 7.01
C VAL A 344 20.93 9.52 6.22
N ALA A 345 21.75 9.62 5.17
CA ALA A 345 21.80 10.78 4.28
C ALA A 345 20.43 11.07 3.64
N GLU A 346 19.79 10.03 3.10
CA GLU A 346 18.45 10.12 2.51
C GLU A 346 17.41 10.56 3.54
N GLN A 347 17.40 10.00 4.75
CA GLN A 347 16.45 10.40 5.79
C GLN A 347 16.64 11.84 6.25
N VAL A 348 17.88 12.32 6.37
CA VAL A 348 18.16 13.73 6.67
C VAL A 348 17.58 14.61 5.56
N GLU A 349 17.83 14.28 4.29
CA GLU A 349 17.32 15.03 3.15
C GLU A 349 15.78 15.07 3.09
N ILE A 350 15.14 13.91 3.18
CA ILE A 350 13.68 13.77 3.13
C ILE A 350 13.04 14.52 4.30
N SER A 351 13.56 14.38 5.52
CA SER A 351 12.98 15.02 6.70
C SER A 351 12.86 16.55 6.53
N VAL A 352 13.84 17.16 5.86
CA VAL A 352 13.92 18.59 5.63
C VAL A 352 13.05 19.05 4.48
N LYS A 353 13.12 18.35 3.33
CA LYS A 353 12.35 18.69 2.13
C LYS A 353 10.85 18.59 2.38
N TYR A 354 10.43 17.63 3.21
CA TYR A 354 9.02 17.39 3.52
C TYR A 354 8.56 17.99 4.85
N ALA A 355 9.44 18.60 5.66
CA ALA A 355 9.11 19.12 7.00
C ALA A 355 7.82 19.94 7.04
N GLY A 356 7.71 20.97 6.21
CA GLY A 356 6.52 21.85 6.22
C GLY A 356 5.22 21.17 5.80
N TYR A 357 5.29 20.12 4.98
CA TYR A 357 4.12 19.33 4.61
C TYR A 357 3.75 18.33 5.71
N LEU A 358 4.75 17.72 6.35
CA LEU A 358 4.59 16.78 7.46
C LEU A 358 4.01 17.49 8.69
N ASP A 359 4.49 18.68 9.03
CA ASP A 359 3.99 19.45 10.17
C ASP A 359 2.51 19.81 9.97
N ARG A 360 2.13 20.29 8.78
CA ARG A 360 0.72 20.54 8.44
C ARG A 360 -0.12 19.28 8.56
N GLN A 361 0.38 18.14 8.08
CA GLN A 361 -0.33 16.87 8.16
C GLN A 361 -0.49 16.39 9.61
N ARG A 362 0.51 16.60 10.47
CA ARG A 362 0.44 16.30 11.91
C ARG A 362 -0.59 17.17 12.62
N ASP A 363 -0.65 18.46 12.29
CA ASP A 363 -1.68 19.36 12.81
C ASP A 363 -3.09 18.93 12.38
N ASP A 364 -3.24 18.50 11.12
CA ASP A 364 -4.51 17.98 10.59
C ASP A 364 -4.94 16.70 11.34
N ILE A 365 -4.00 15.76 11.55
CA ILE A 365 -4.22 14.54 12.35
C ILE A 365 -4.65 14.90 13.78
N ALA A 366 -3.91 15.79 14.45
CA ALA A 366 -4.18 16.18 15.83
C ALA A 366 -5.58 16.81 15.98
N ARG A 367 -6.03 17.62 15.01
CA ARG A 367 -7.40 18.16 15.01
C ARG A 367 -8.47 17.08 14.85
N GLN A 368 -8.20 16.06 14.04
CA GLN A 368 -9.14 14.97 13.78
C GLN A 368 -9.21 13.94 14.92
N GLN A 369 -8.14 13.82 15.72
CA GLN A 369 -8.03 12.84 16.82
C GLN A 369 -8.99 13.06 17.99
N ARG A 370 -9.56 14.26 18.17
CA ARG A 370 -10.32 14.64 19.38
C ARG A 370 -11.43 13.65 19.78
N HIS A 371 -12.06 12.99 18.80
CA HIS A 371 -13.09 11.97 19.06
C HIS A 371 -12.82 10.63 18.36
N GLU A 372 -11.78 10.53 17.55
CA GLU A 372 -11.43 9.35 16.74
C GLU A 372 -11.38 8.07 17.59
N THR A 373 -10.78 8.14 18.78
CA THR A 373 -10.54 7.02 19.70
C THR A 373 -11.66 6.77 20.70
N THR A 374 -12.77 7.51 20.62
CA THR A 374 -13.89 7.36 21.57
C THR A 374 -14.50 5.97 21.38
N PRO A 375 -14.40 5.05 22.37
CA PRO A 375 -14.84 3.68 22.20
C PRO A 375 -16.36 3.60 22.22
N ILE A 376 -16.90 2.74 21.36
CA ILE A 376 -18.31 2.34 21.38
C ILE A 376 -18.37 0.98 22.07
N PRO A 377 -19.13 0.83 23.18
CA PRO A 377 -19.22 -0.44 23.88
C PRO A 377 -19.73 -1.58 23.00
N ASP A 378 -19.18 -2.78 23.20
CA ASP A 378 -19.69 -3.98 22.55
C ASP A 378 -21.17 -4.19 22.91
N GLY A 379 -21.99 -4.46 21.89
CA GLY A 379 -23.44 -4.65 22.06
C GLY A 379 -24.23 -3.36 22.29
N PHE A 380 -23.65 -2.18 22.05
CA PHE A 380 -24.39 -0.90 22.08
C PHE A 380 -25.63 -0.96 21.17
N ASP A 381 -26.81 -0.73 21.76
CA ASP A 381 -28.07 -0.68 21.01
C ASP A 381 -28.21 0.67 20.31
N TYR A 382 -28.07 0.72 18.99
CA TYR A 382 -28.21 1.99 18.26
C TYR A 382 -29.65 2.50 18.19
N ALA A 383 -30.65 1.68 18.54
CA ALA A 383 -32.06 2.09 18.54
C ALA A 383 -32.41 3.09 19.66
N VAL A 384 -31.63 3.14 20.75
CA VAL A 384 -31.87 4.08 21.86
C VAL A 384 -31.44 5.51 21.54
N VAL A 385 -30.63 5.71 20.50
CA VAL A 385 -30.13 7.02 20.08
C VAL A 385 -31.22 7.75 19.29
N ARG A 386 -31.98 8.59 20.00
CA ARG A 386 -33.04 9.41 19.39
C ARG A 386 -32.45 10.37 18.35
N GLY A 387 -33.11 10.46 17.18
CA GLY A 387 -32.74 11.36 16.09
C GLY A 387 -31.86 10.73 15.01
N LEU A 388 -31.39 9.49 15.17
CA LEU A 388 -30.77 8.74 14.08
C LEU A 388 -31.84 8.33 13.06
N SER A 389 -31.55 8.52 11.78
CA SER A 389 -32.39 7.97 10.70
C SER A 389 -32.31 6.44 10.70
N ILE A 390 -33.36 5.80 10.15
CA ILE A 390 -33.41 4.34 10.03
C ILE A 390 -32.23 3.81 9.21
N GLU A 391 -31.86 4.50 8.12
CA GLU A 391 -30.72 4.13 7.28
C GLU A 391 -29.39 4.18 8.06
N VAL A 392 -29.13 5.27 8.80
CA VAL A 392 -27.91 5.40 9.61
C VAL A 392 -27.85 4.33 10.69
N ARG A 393 -28.98 4.06 11.36
CA ARG A 393 -29.06 2.98 12.36
C ARG A 393 -28.76 1.62 11.75
N GLN A 394 -29.33 1.29 10.58
CA GLN A 394 -29.05 0.04 9.88
C GLN A 394 -27.57 -0.09 9.49
N LYS A 395 -26.94 1.00 9.06
CA LYS A 395 -25.50 1.02 8.74
C LYS A 395 -24.64 0.77 9.99
N LEU A 396 -24.95 1.43 11.10
CA LEU A 396 -24.25 1.24 12.38
C LEU A 396 -24.42 -0.19 12.90
N GLU A 397 -25.62 -0.75 12.84
CA GLU A 397 -25.89 -2.14 13.24
C GLU A 397 -25.19 -3.16 12.35
N ARG A 398 -25.07 -2.88 11.05
CA ARG A 398 -24.38 -3.77 10.11
C ARG A 398 -22.86 -3.75 10.31
N VAL A 399 -22.27 -2.56 10.49
CA VAL A 399 -20.82 -2.41 10.61
C VAL A 399 -20.33 -2.70 12.04
N ARG A 400 -21.12 -2.35 13.05
CA ARG A 400 -20.76 -2.37 14.48
C ARG A 400 -19.37 -1.77 14.73
N PRO A 401 -19.21 -0.46 14.51
CA PRO A 401 -17.93 0.21 14.69
C PRO A 401 -17.45 0.15 16.15
N GLN A 402 -16.15 -0.03 16.35
CA GLN A 402 -15.52 -0.11 17.68
C GLN A 402 -15.29 1.28 18.30
N HIS A 403 -15.20 2.32 17.48
CA HIS A 403 -14.99 3.69 17.92
C HIS A 403 -15.64 4.70 16.98
N ILE A 404 -15.78 5.94 17.45
CA ILE A 404 -16.45 7.03 16.71
C ILE A 404 -15.73 7.35 15.40
N GLY A 405 -14.41 7.31 15.36
CA GLY A 405 -13.64 7.50 14.13
C GLY A 405 -14.04 6.52 13.03
N GLN A 406 -14.15 5.23 13.37
CA GLN A 406 -14.62 4.21 12.44
C GLN A 406 -16.07 4.50 11.98
N ALA A 407 -16.94 4.89 12.92
CA ALA A 407 -18.33 5.24 12.59
C ALA A 407 -18.42 6.41 11.60
N GLN A 408 -17.57 7.44 11.75
CA GLN A 408 -17.50 8.61 10.87
C GLN A 408 -17.18 8.22 9.42
N ARG A 409 -16.38 7.18 9.21
CA ARG A 409 -15.95 6.70 7.87
C ARG A 409 -16.98 5.80 7.18
N ILE A 410 -18.07 5.43 7.87
CA ILE A 410 -19.13 4.63 7.26
C ILE A 410 -19.82 5.45 6.14
N PRO A 411 -19.97 4.91 4.91
CA PRO A 411 -20.55 5.65 3.80
C PRO A 411 -21.98 6.15 4.08
N GLY A 412 -22.18 7.45 3.91
CA GLY A 412 -23.45 8.12 4.21
C GLY A 412 -23.69 8.41 5.69
N MET A 413 -22.64 8.35 6.52
CA MET A 413 -22.68 8.92 7.87
C MET A 413 -22.67 10.44 7.81
N THR A 414 -23.41 11.10 8.71
CA THR A 414 -23.50 12.57 8.78
C THR A 414 -22.87 13.10 10.07
N PRO A 415 -22.34 14.34 10.07
CA PRO A 415 -21.85 14.97 11.30
C PRO A 415 -22.90 15.02 12.41
N ALA A 416 -24.17 15.23 12.06
CA ALA A 416 -25.28 15.24 13.01
C ALA A 416 -25.47 13.88 13.69
N ALA A 417 -25.42 12.78 12.94
CA ALA A 417 -25.53 11.43 13.49
C ALA A 417 -24.40 11.12 14.47
N ILE A 418 -23.18 11.54 14.16
CA ILE A 418 -22.00 11.35 15.01
C ILE A 418 -22.10 12.18 16.29
N SER A 419 -22.56 13.42 16.19
CA SER A 419 -22.83 14.26 17.37
C SER A 419 -23.87 13.62 18.30
N LEU A 420 -24.96 13.07 17.75
CA LEU A 420 -25.97 12.36 18.54
C LEU A 420 -25.39 11.13 19.26
N LEU A 421 -24.56 10.36 18.56
CA LEU A 421 -23.89 9.19 19.13
C LEU A 421 -22.93 9.59 20.27
N LEU A 422 -22.11 10.62 20.07
CA LEU A 422 -21.19 11.17 21.08
C LEU A 422 -21.93 11.62 22.35
N VAL A 423 -23.03 12.37 22.19
CA VAL A 423 -23.85 12.83 23.33
C VAL A 423 -24.41 11.64 24.11
N HIS A 424 -24.87 10.60 23.41
CA HIS A 424 -25.42 9.41 24.07
C HIS A 424 -24.35 8.60 24.83
N LEU A 425 -23.18 8.41 24.22
CA LEU A 425 -22.05 7.71 24.86
C LEU A 425 -21.54 8.45 26.10
N GLU A 426 -21.45 9.78 26.04
CA GLU A 426 -21.04 10.61 27.18
C GLU A 426 -22.07 10.52 28.32
N ARG A 427 -23.37 10.54 27.99
CA ARG A 427 -24.43 10.37 29.00
C ARG A 427 -24.36 8.99 29.65
N ALA A 428 -24.18 7.92 28.86
CA ALA A 428 -24.06 6.56 29.36
C ALA A 428 -22.82 6.39 30.27
N ARG A 429 -21.69 7.04 29.93
CA ARG A 429 -20.50 7.07 30.79
C ARG A 429 -20.79 7.72 32.14
N ARG A 430 -21.42 8.90 32.15
CA ARG A 430 -21.74 9.63 33.38
C ARG A 430 -22.69 8.85 34.29
N SER A 431 -23.67 8.16 33.72
CA SER A 431 -24.62 7.32 34.47
C SER A 431 -24.04 6.02 35.00
N ARG A 432 -22.84 5.61 34.58
CA ARG A 432 -22.15 4.39 35.06
C ARG A 432 -21.10 4.69 36.13
N VAL A 433 -20.73 5.97 36.28
CA VAL A 433 -19.75 6.48 37.26
C VAL A 433 -20.45 7.05 38.51
N ALA A 434 -21.71 7.48 38.37
CA ALA A 434 -22.62 7.78 39.48
C ALA A 434 -23.37 6.51 39.90
#